data_AF-W1I6A9-F1
#
_entry.id   AF-W1I6A9-F1
#
_cell.length_a   1.000
_cell.length_b   1.000
_cell.length_c   1.000
_cell.angle_alpha   90.00
_cell.angle_beta   90.00
_cell.angle_gamma   90.00
#
_symmetry.space_group_name_H-M   'P 1'
#
loop_
_entity.id
_entity.type
_entity.pdbx_description
1 polymer ?
#
loop_
_entity_poly.entity_id
_entity_poly.type
_entity_poly.pdbx_seq_one_letter_code
_entity_poly.pdbx_strand_id
1 'polypeptide(L)' 'MITTRELAEKAGVSRSVVNEALKMLKEAGLIKTRIGGIMINAKLLNRGTAEKEAWLMQKFEVFDK' A
#
# COMPACT_ATOMS: atom_id res chain seq x y z
N MET A 1 8.07 6.57 -2.67
CA MET A 1 6.65 6.92 -2.86
C MET A 1 6.37 6.71 -4.35
N ILE A 2 5.37 5.91 -4.73
CA ILE A 2 5.04 5.66 -6.15
C ILE A 2 3.65 6.22 -6.44
N THR A 3 3.51 6.93 -7.54
CA THR A 3 2.24 7.48 -8.01
C THR A 3 1.44 6.41 -8.77
N THR A 4 0.13 6.61 -8.94
CA THR A 4 -0.72 5.71 -9.74
C THR A 4 -0.29 5.64 -11.20
N ARG A 5 0.28 6.72 -11.75
CA ARG A 5 0.85 6.75 -13.10
C ARG A 5 2.07 5.83 -13.22
N GLU A 6 3.03 6.00 -12.33
CA GLU A 6 4.25 5.18 -12.32
C GLU A 6 3.93 3.71 -12.05
N LEU A 7 2.93 3.44 -11.21
CA LEU A 7 2.46 2.08 -10.95
C LEU A 7 1.84 1.46 -12.21
N ALA A 8 1.03 2.20 -12.95
CA ALA A 8 0.44 1.75 -14.22
C ALA A 8 1.52 1.44 -15.27
N GLU A 9 2.50 2.33 -15.42
CA GLU A 9 3.64 2.13 -16.34
C GLU A 9 4.46 0.89 -15.98
N LYS A 10 4.78 0.68 -14.69
CA LYS A 10 5.55 -0.49 -14.24
C LYS A 10 4.77 -1.81 -14.34
N ALA A 11 3.46 -1.77 -14.14
CA ALA A 11 2.61 -2.95 -14.21
C ALA A 11 2.10 -3.26 -15.63
N GLY A 12 2.34 -2.37 -16.60
CA GLY A 12 1.90 -2.55 -17.99
C GLY A 12 0.38 -2.52 -18.17
N VAL A 13 -0.34 -1.85 -17.27
CA VAL A 13 -1.81 -1.78 -17.26
C VAL A 13 -2.29 -0.33 -17.33
N SER A 14 -3.57 -0.13 -17.62
CA SER A 14 -4.17 1.20 -17.63
C SER A 14 -4.27 1.79 -16.21
N ARG A 15 -4.35 3.12 -16.13
CA ARG A 15 -4.60 3.81 -14.86
C ARG A 15 -5.95 3.43 -14.23
N SER A 16 -6.95 3.09 -15.03
CA SER A 16 -8.26 2.63 -14.54
C SER A 16 -8.16 1.30 -13.80
N VAL A 17 -7.43 0.33 -14.36
CA VAL A 17 -7.19 -0.99 -13.73
C VAL A 17 -6.43 -0.81 -12.40
N VAL A 18 -5.42 0.06 -12.37
CA VAL A 18 -4.71 0.38 -11.12
C VAL A 18 -5.65 0.97 -10.08
N ASN A 19 -6.48 1.95 -10.44
CA ASN A 19 -7.41 2.57 -9.50
C ASN A 19 -8.44 1.56 -8.96
N GLU A 20 -8.95 0.69 -9.80
CA GLU A 20 -9.91 -0.35 -9.41
C GLU A 20 -9.28 -1.38 -8.48
N ALA A 21 -8.06 -1.83 -8.77
CA ALA A 21 -7.28 -2.69 -7.88
C ALA A 21 -7.01 -2.03 -6.52
N LEU A 22 -6.60 -0.76 -6.51
CA LEU A 22 -6.38 -0.02 -5.25
C LEU A 22 -7.67 0.17 -4.45
N LYS A 23 -8.81 0.35 -5.13
CA LYS A 23 -10.12 0.41 -4.49
C LYS A 23 -10.46 -0.91 -3.81
N MET A 24 -10.33 -2.04 -4.53
CA MET A 24 -10.57 -3.38 -3.97
C MET A 24 -9.66 -3.68 -2.78
N LEU A 25 -8.38 -3.34 -2.88
CA LEU A 25 -7.41 -3.52 -1.79
C LEU A 25 -7.74 -2.64 -0.57
N LYS A 26 -8.24 -1.42 -0.78
CA LYS A 26 -8.64 -0.52 0.31
C LYS A 26 -9.90 -1.01 1.00
N GLU A 27 -10.89 -1.46 0.25
CA GLU A 27 -12.14 -2.05 0.76
C GLU A 27 -11.86 -3.33 1.56
N ALA A 28 -10.91 -4.14 1.11
CA ALA A 28 -10.44 -5.32 1.85
C ALA A 28 -9.58 -4.98 3.09
N GLY A 29 -9.35 -3.70 3.40
CA GLY A 29 -8.54 -3.25 4.55
C GLY A 29 -7.04 -3.53 4.39
N LEU A 30 -6.60 -3.85 3.16
CA LEU A 30 -5.26 -4.31 2.83
C LEU A 30 -4.29 -3.17 2.56
N ILE A 31 -4.79 -2.01 2.16
CA ILE A 31 -3.97 -0.82 1.91
C ILE A 31 -4.67 0.44 2.44
N LYS A 32 -3.88 1.49 2.72
CA LYS A 32 -4.35 2.86 2.86
C LYS A 32 -3.71 3.71 1.76
N THR A 33 -4.48 4.64 1.20
CA THR A 33 -4.04 5.55 0.13
C THR A 33 -4.08 6.98 0.66
N ARG A 34 -2.97 7.72 0.59
CA ARG A 34 -2.91 9.19 0.81
C ARG A 34 -2.52 9.88 -0.52
N ILE A 35 -2.78 11.18 -0.65
CA ILE A 35 -2.38 11.96 -1.83
C ILE A 35 -0.87 11.77 -2.04
N GLY A 36 -0.49 11.29 -3.23
CA GLY A 36 0.90 11.04 -3.61
C GLY A 36 1.43 9.64 -3.31
N GLY A 37 0.74 8.76 -2.57
CA GLY A 37 1.32 7.45 -2.25
C GLY A 37 0.35 6.36 -1.76
N ILE A 38 0.73 5.11 -2.04
CA ILE A 38 0.02 3.89 -1.66
C ILE A 38 0.78 3.18 -0.54
N MET A 39 0.12 2.89 0.58
CA MET A 39 0.70 2.20 1.73
C MET A 39 0.02 0.84 1.93
N ILE A 40 0.82 -0.22 2.04
CA ILE A 40 0.34 -1.58 2.31
C ILE A 40 0.15 -1.75 3.82
N ASN A 41 -0.95 -2.39 4.22
CA ASN A 41 -1.18 -2.79 5.60
C ASN A 41 -0.05 -3.73 6.04
N ALA A 42 0.65 -3.34 7.11
CA ALA A 42 1.78 -4.09 7.68
C ALA A 42 1.44 -5.57 7.94
N LYS A 43 0.18 -5.88 8.27
CA LYS A 43 -0.29 -7.25 8.51
C LYS A 43 -0.19 -8.17 7.29
N LEU A 44 -0.16 -7.63 6.06
CA LEU A 44 -0.05 -8.40 4.82
C LEU A 44 1.37 -8.65 4.32
N LEU A 45 2.31 -7.75 4.64
CA LEU A 45 3.73 -7.93 4.31
C LEU A 45 4.38 -9.02 5.17
N ASN A 46 3.59 -9.61 6.08
CA ASN A 46 4.07 -10.47 7.12
C ASN A 46 4.26 -11.91 6.62
N ARG A 47 5.52 -12.23 6.30
CA ARG A 47 6.12 -13.58 6.32
C ARG A 47 7.44 -13.56 7.11
N GLY A 48 7.56 -12.72 8.17
CA GLY A 48 8.83 -12.40 8.83
C GLY A 48 8.80 -12.46 10.36
N THR A 49 9.98 -12.24 10.98
CA THR A 49 10.23 -12.25 12.42
C THR A 49 9.65 -11.02 13.14
N ALA A 50 9.37 -11.15 14.45
CA ALA A 50 8.70 -10.15 15.30
C ALA A 50 9.35 -8.75 15.32
N GLU A 51 10.66 -8.63 15.10
CA GLU A 51 11.34 -7.32 15.01
C GLU A 51 10.92 -6.53 13.76
N LYS A 52 10.69 -7.25 12.65
CA LYS A 52 10.22 -6.66 11.39
C LYS A 52 8.76 -6.21 11.53
N GLU A 53 7.99 -6.89 12.38
CA GLU A 53 6.62 -6.55 12.74
C GLU A 53 6.55 -5.22 13.51
N ALA A 54 7.35 -5.05 14.57
CA ALA A 54 7.39 -3.81 15.33
C ALA A 54 7.80 -2.60 14.47
N TRP A 55 8.79 -2.79 13.58
CA TRP A 55 9.24 -1.75 12.65
C TRP A 55 8.16 -1.36 11.63
N LEU A 56 7.45 -2.33 11.05
CA LEU A 56 6.37 -2.08 10.10
C LEU A 56 5.17 -1.39 10.76
N MET A 57 4.84 -1.76 12.00
CA MET A 57 3.73 -1.17 12.77
C MET A 57 4.02 0.29 13.15
N GLN A 58 5.22 0.60 13.64
CA GLN A 58 5.63 1.99 13.91
C GLN A 58 5.56 2.86 12.65
N LYS A 59 6.03 2.34 11.52
CA LYS A 59 5.99 3.06 10.25
C LYS A 59 4.55 3.31 9.77
N PHE A 60 3.62 2.43 10.08
CA PHE A 60 2.20 2.60 9.76
C PHE A 60 1.52 3.62 10.69
N GLU A 61 1.80 3.60 12.00
CA GLU A 61 1.27 4.58 12.96
C GLU A 61 1.71 6.01 12.64
N VAL A 62 2.99 6.19 12.27
CA VAL A 62 3.52 7.51 11.86
C VAL A 62 2.80 8.04 10.62
N PHE A 63 2.21 7.18 9.80
CA PHE A 63 1.43 7.56 8.62
C PHE A 63 -0.04 7.87 8.90
N ASP A 64 -0.59 7.54 10.07
CA ASP A 64 -1.95 7.95 10.46
C ASP A 64 -1.97 9.33 11.14
N LYS A 65 -0.83 9.79 11.68
CA LYS A 65 -0.63 11.19 12.10
C LYS A 65 -0.39 12.13 10.90
#